data_AF-A0A1H9KR17-F1
#
_entry.id   AF-A0A1H9KR17-F1
#
_cell.length_a   1.000
_cell.length_b   1.000
_cell.length_c   1.000
_cell.angle_alpha   90.00
_cell.angle_beta   90.00
_cell.angle_gamma   90.00
#
_symmetry.space_group_name_H-M   'P 1'
#
loop_
_entity.id
_entity.type
_entity.pdbx_description
1 polymer ?
#
loop_
_entity_poly.entity_id
_entity_poly.type
_entity_poly.pdbx_seq_one_letter_code
_entity_poly.pdbx_strand_id
1 'polypeptide(L)'
;MKNNQKGFTTAELLMTISAIGVMLVLTLTICMNLIEQSRDAATIAELQSAYQEAQLVQQNHQSTKDGHAIFVSYQDKVGDDGKTKSMVVIRDFIAKGKNDNSFTELTEDISFKDVFHETMAKLDDGSGESYVIEFKYDQAGKLYLVQAFDQESYNEEILE
;
A
#
# COMPACT_ATOMS: atom_id res chain seq x y z
N MET A 1 42.83 -53.28 16.10
CA MET A 1 41.70 -52.34 16.24
C MET A 1 41.19 -52.04 14.83
N LYS A 2 39.99 -52.50 14.47
CA LYS A 2 39.44 -52.34 13.12
C LYS A 2 38.57 -51.07 13.12
N ASN A 3 39.12 -49.98 12.58
CA ASN A 3 38.43 -48.69 12.51
C ASN A 3 37.30 -48.77 11.48
N ASN A 4 36.06 -48.93 11.96
CA ASN A 4 34.85 -48.68 11.18
C ASN A 4 34.68 -47.17 11.01
N GLN A 5 35.41 -46.57 10.07
CA GLN A 5 35.00 -45.28 9.54
C GLN A 5 33.99 -45.55 8.42
N LYS A 6 32.71 -45.64 8.80
CA LYS A 6 31.61 -45.50 7.84
C LYS A 6 31.60 -44.05 7.38
N GLY A 7 32.41 -43.77 6.35
CA GLY A 7 32.35 -42.52 5.61
C GLY A 7 31.01 -42.43 4.89
N PHE A 8 30.46 -41.21 4.83
CA PHE A 8 29.19 -40.91 4.18
C PHE A 8 29.22 -41.45 2.73
N THR A 9 28.35 -42.42 2.42
CA THR A 9 28.34 -43.02 1.08
C THR A 9 27.68 -42.06 0.10
N THR A 10 28.17 -42.00 -1.14
CA THR A 10 27.61 -41.13 -2.20
C THR A 10 26.11 -41.33 -2.39
N ALA A 11 25.59 -42.55 -2.19
CA ALA A 11 24.16 -42.85 -2.22
C ALA A 11 23.36 -42.18 -1.08
N GLU A 12 23.91 -42.13 0.14
CA GLU A 12 23.29 -41.43 1.28
C GLU A 12 23.22 -39.92 1.01
N LEU A 13 24.27 -39.36 0.40
CA LEU A 13 24.29 -37.98 -0.06
C LEU A 13 23.24 -37.70 -1.14
N LEU A 14 23.14 -38.55 -2.16
CA LEU A 14 22.18 -38.38 -3.24
C LEU A 14 20.73 -38.47 -2.75
N MET A 15 20.41 -39.43 -1.88
CA MET A 15 19.06 -39.54 -1.31
C MET A 15 18.70 -38.30 -0.49
N THR A 16 19.65 -37.78 0.29
CA THR A 16 19.44 -36.60 1.13
C THR A 16 19.23 -35.34 0.29
N ILE A 17 20.08 -35.10 -0.72
CA ILE A 17 19.93 -33.95 -1.64
C ILE A 17 18.61 -34.03 -2.39
N SER A 18 18.20 -35.22 -2.83
CA SER A 18 16.93 -35.41 -3.52
C SER A 18 15.73 -35.04 -2.63
N ALA A 19 15.72 -35.51 -1.37
CA ALA A 19 14.67 -35.16 -0.41
C ALA A 19 14.64 -33.66 -0.09
N ILE A 20 15.80 -33.03 0.10
CA ILE A 20 15.92 -31.58 0.34
C ILE A 20 15.43 -30.79 -0.88
N GLY A 21 15.77 -31.22 -2.10
CA GLY A 21 15.32 -30.57 -3.33
C GLY A 21 13.80 -30.49 -3.43
N VAL A 22 13.09 -31.58 -3.10
CA VAL A 22 11.62 -31.59 -3.09
C VAL A 22 11.05 -30.63 -2.05
N MET A 23 11.62 -30.60 -0.83
CA MET A 23 11.19 -29.66 0.20
C MET A 23 11.44 -28.20 -0.19
N LEU A 24 12.59 -27.90 -0.80
CA LEU A 24 12.94 -26.54 -1.20
C LEU A 24 11.97 -25.99 -2.24
N VAL A 25 11.55 -26.82 -3.21
CA VAL A 25 10.58 -26.40 -4.23
C VAL A 25 9.28 -25.93 -3.58
N LEU A 26 8.70 -26.72 -2.67
CA LEU A 26 7.45 -26.34 -1.98
C LEU A 26 7.64 -25.10 -1.10
N THR A 27 8.76 -25.02 -0.38
CA THR A 27 9.07 -23.90 0.52
C THR A 27 9.21 -22.58 -0.24
N LEU A 28 9.89 -22.59 -1.39
CA LEU A 28 10.09 -21.40 -2.20
C LEU A 28 8.75 -20.81 -2.67
N THR A 29 7.84 -21.66 -3.18
CA THR A 29 6.52 -21.20 -3.63
C THR A 29 5.74 -20.52 -2.50
N ILE A 30 5.74 -21.10 -1.29
CA ILE A 30 5.05 -20.53 -0.14
C ILE A 30 5.68 -19.20 0.27
N CYS A 31 7.01 -19.13 0.37
CA CYS A 31 7.71 -17.92 0.74
C CYS A 31 7.48 -16.77 -0.26
N MET A 32 7.35 -17.06 -1.56
CA MET A 32 7.03 -16.05 -2.56
C MET A 32 5.64 -15.42 -2.31
N ASN A 33 4.63 -16.24 -2.01
CA ASN A 33 3.29 -15.74 -1.68
C ASN A 33 3.29 -14.90 -0.39
N LEU A 34 4.05 -15.30 0.63
CA LEU A 34 4.15 -14.56 1.89
C LEU A 34 4.88 -13.21 1.72
N ILE A 35 5.89 -13.14 0.86
CA ILE A 35 6.57 -11.88 0.55
C ILE A 35 5.58 -10.90 -0.10
N GLU A 36 4.72 -11.39 -0.98
CA GLU A 36 3.71 -10.56 -1.62
C GLU A 36 2.65 -10.07 -0.63
N GLN A 37 2.10 -10.97 0.18
CA GLN A 37 1.18 -10.59 1.27
C GLN A 37 1.79 -9.55 2.23
N SER A 38 3.08 -9.67 2.52
CA SER A 38 3.79 -8.69 3.35
C SER A 38 3.93 -7.31 2.68
N ARG A 39 3.99 -7.24 1.35
CA ARG A 39 4.03 -5.97 0.60
C ARG A 39 2.66 -5.31 0.56
N ASP A 40 1.62 -6.10 0.34
CA ASP A 40 0.24 -5.62 0.33
C ASP A 40 -0.14 -5.10 1.72
N ALA A 41 0.19 -5.86 2.77
CA ALA A 41 0.01 -5.43 4.16
C ALA A 41 0.77 -4.15 4.49
N ALA A 42 2.00 -3.98 3.97
CA ALA A 42 2.76 -2.75 4.17
C ALA A 42 2.11 -1.56 3.46
N THR A 43 1.59 -1.74 2.25
CA THR A 43 0.86 -0.70 1.51
C THR A 43 -0.42 -0.29 2.24
N ILE A 44 -1.15 -1.26 2.79
CA ILE A 44 -2.37 -1.00 3.56
C ILE A 44 -2.07 -0.28 4.88
N ALA A 45 -1.02 -0.69 5.60
CA ALA A 45 -0.61 -0.02 6.82
C ALA A 45 -0.21 1.45 6.56
N GLU A 46 0.47 1.71 5.44
CA GLU A 46 0.78 3.06 4.99
C GLU A 46 -0.50 3.84 4.67
N LEU A 47 -1.47 3.24 3.96
CA LEU A 47 -2.77 3.88 3.65
C LEU A 47 -3.54 4.26 4.91
N GLN A 48 -3.55 3.39 5.92
CA GLN A 48 -4.18 3.68 7.20
C GLN A 48 -3.46 4.82 7.94
N SER A 49 -2.14 4.86 7.86
CA SER A 49 -1.32 5.94 8.45
C SER A 49 -1.59 7.27 7.74
N ALA A 50 -1.59 7.28 6.41
CA ALA A 50 -1.94 8.43 5.58
C ALA A 50 -3.35 8.95 5.87
N TYR A 51 -4.32 8.05 6.10
CA TYR A 51 -5.68 8.44 6.49
C TYR A 51 -5.74 9.09 7.87
N GLN A 52 -5.01 8.55 8.86
CA GLN A 52 -4.93 9.16 10.19
C GLN A 52 -4.29 10.55 10.13
N GLU A 53 -3.23 10.70 9.36
CA GLU A 53 -2.61 12.00 9.10
C GLU A 53 -3.58 12.96 8.42
N ALA A 54 -4.27 12.49 7.38
CA ALA A 54 -5.27 13.28 6.67
C ALA A 54 -6.40 13.76 7.60
N GLN A 55 -6.85 12.93 8.53
CA GLN A 55 -7.84 13.34 9.54
C GLN A 55 -7.30 14.43 10.48
N LEU A 56 -6.05 14.32 10.93
CA LEU A 56 -5.44 15.31 11.81
C LEU A 56 -5.28 16.66 11.09
N VAL A 57 -4.82 16.63 9.84
CA VAL A 57 -4.67 17.82 8.99
C VAL A 57 -6.03 18.44 8.69
N GLN A 58 -7.03 17.62 8.38
CA GLN A 58 -8.41 18.06 8.18
C GLN A 58 -8.99 18.71 9.45
N GLN A 59 -8.77 18.13 10.63
CA GLN A 59 -9.28 18.70 11.90
C GLN A 59 -8.60 20.02 12.28
N ASN A 60 -7.30 20.13 12.00
CA ASN A 60 -6.53 21.34 12.31
C ASN A 60 -6.64 22.42 11.23
N HIS A 61 -7.20 22.09 10.05
CA HIS A 61 -7.24 22.93 8.85
C HIS A 61 -5.86 23.52 8.49
N GLN A 62 -4.81 22.73 8.67
CA GLN A 62 -3.43 23.17 8.51
C GLN A 62 -2.58 22.07 7.90
N SER A 63 -1.91 22.40 6.79
CA SER A 63 -0.89 21.56 6.16
C SER A 63 0.28 21.31 7.10
N THR A 64 0.94 20.17 6.92
CA THR A 64 2.19 19.88 7.63
C THR A 64 3.31 20.80 7.13
N LYS A 65 4.30 21.04 8.00
CA LYS A 65 5.41 21.97 7.71
C LYS A 65 6.38 21.46 6.65
N ASP A 66 6.47 20.15 6.50
CA ASP A 66 7.28 19.46 5.50
C ASP A 66 6.60 19.40 4.13
N GLY A 67 5.33 19.80 4.02
CA GLY A 67 4.56 19.75 2.78
C GLY A 67 4.13 18.33 2.39
N HIS A 68 4.33 17.34 3.26
CA HIS A 68 3.89 15.96 3.03
C HIS A 68 2.36 15.85 2.96
N ALA A 69 1.66 16.51 3.89
CA ALA A 69 0.21 16.57 3.94
C ALA A 69 -0.29 18.00 3.77
N ILE A 70 -1.09 18.24 2.73
CA ILE A 70 -1.55 19.57 2.33
C ILE A 70 -3.06 19.66 2.50
N PHE A 71 -3.51 20.63 3.29
CA PHE A 71 -4.92 20.97 3.44
C PHE A 71 -5.33 21.99 2.38
N VAL A 72 -6.40 21.68 1.64
CA VAL A 72 -6.99 22.59 0.65
C VAL A 72 -8.47 22.81 1.00
N SER A 73 -8.91 24.07 1.00
CA SER A 73 -10.28 24.46 1.34
C SER A 73 -10.92 25.30 0.24
N TYR A 74 -12.10 24.87 -0.21
CA TYR A 74 -12.92 25.62 -1.14
C TYR A 74 -13.87 26.53 -0.35
N GLN A 75 -13.43 27.73 0.05
CA GLN A 75 -14.17 28.59 0.98
C GLN A 75 -15.53 29.07 0.44
N ASP A 76 -15.58 29.56 -0.81
CA ASP A 76 -16.79 30.14 -1.41
C ASP A 76 -17.41 29.27 -2.51
N LYS A 77 -16.78 28.13 -2.81
CA LYS A 77 -17.19 27.21 -3.87
C LYS A 77 -17.21 25.78 -3.35
N VAL A 78 -17.78 24.89 -4.15
CA VAL A 78 -17.49 23.47 -4.09
C VAL A 78 -16.42 23.17 -5.15
N GLY A 79 -15.58 22.16 -4.93
CA GLY A 79 -14.62 21.71 -5.94
C GLY A 79 -15.31 21.34 -7.25
N ASP A 80 -14.53 21.03 -8.29
CA ASP A 80 -15.05 20.78 -9.65
C ASP A 80 -16.08 19.64 -9.73
N ASP A 81 -16.10 18.76 -8.73
CA ASP A 81 -17.08 17.68 -8.58
C ASP A 81 -18.43 18.10 -7.96
N GLY A 82 -18.58 19.38 -7.59
CA GLY A 82 -19.78 19.94 -7.00
C GLY A 82 -20.05 19.52 -5.55
N LYS A 83 -19.14 18.78 -4.91
CA LYS A 83 -19.33 18.18 -3.58
C LYS A 83 -18.19 18.49 -2.60
N THR A 84 -16.96 18.64 -3.11
CA THR A 84 -15.77 18.82 -2.26
C THR A 84 -15.84 20.18 -1.58
N LYS A 85 -15.78 20.20 -0.24
CA LYS A 85 -15.62 21.46 0.52
C LYS A 85 -14.19 21.66 0.98
N SER A 86 -13.52 20.57 1.34
CA SER A 86 -12.08 20.55 1.60
C SER A 86 -11.50 19.21 1.15
N MET A 87 -10.20 19.20 0.93
CA MET A 87 -9.46 17.98 0.69
C MET A 87 -8.13 18.01 1.45
N VAL A 88 -7.63 16.83 1.76
CA VAL A 88 -6.27 16.64 2.23
C VAL A 88 -5.51 15.78 1.25
N VAL A 89 -4.35 16.26 0.86
CA VAL A 89 -3.48 15.62 -0.13
C VAL A 89 -2.24 15.12 0.57
N ILE A 90 -2.00 13.80 0.52
CA ILE A 90 -0.81 13.15 1.05
C ILE A 90 0.12 12.83 -0.12
N ARG A 91 1.33 13.38 -0.10
CA ARG A 91 2.37 13.16 -1.11
C ARG A 91 3.28 12.00 -0.72
N ASP A 92 4.12 11.55 -1.66
CA ASP A 92 5.18 10.56 -1.41
C ASP A 92 4.67 9.21 -0.88
N PHE A 93 3.44 8.84 -1.22
CA PHE A 93 2.87 7.55 -0.84
C PHE A 93 3.51 6.44 -1.68
N ILE A 94 4.16 5.46 -1.05
CA ILE A 94 4.82 4.36 -1.77
C ILE A 94 3.97 3.10 -1.72
N ALA A 95 3.41 2.73 -2.87
CA ALA A 95 2.71 1.47 -3.07
C ALA A 95 3.72 0.34 -3.30
N LYS A 96 3.67 -0.72 -2.49
CA LYS A 96 4.69 -1.80 -2.49
C LYS A 96 4.21 -3.11 -3.11
N GLY A 97 2.90 -3.28 -3.32
CA GLY A 97 2.33 -4.46 -3.99
C GLY A 97 2.86 -4.59 -5.41
N LYS A 98 2.99 -5.82 -5.92
CA LYS A 98 3.57 -6.13 -7.24
C LYS A 98 2.63 -6.92 -8.15
N ASN A 99 1.44 -7.23 -7.67
CA ASN A 99 0.47 -8.00 -8.42
C ASN A 99 -0.91 -7.41 -8.12
N ASP A 100 -1.71 -7.28 -9.17
CA ASP A 100 -3.15 -7.02 -9.04
C ASP A 100 -3.82 -8.28 -8.45
N ASN A 101 -3.93 -8.30 -7.12
CA ASN A 101 -4.44 -9.41 -6.31
C ASN A 101 -5.46 -8.93 -5.25
N SER A 102 -5.98 -7.71 -5.41
CA SER A 102 -6.84 -7.00 -4.47
C SER A 102 -6.27 -6.89 -3.06
N PHE A 103 -4.97 -6.61 -2.95
CA PHE A 103 -4.17 -6.61 -1.73
C PHE A 103 -4.29 -7.89 -0.91
N THR A 104 -4.41 -9.04 -1.59
CA THR A 104 -4.64 -10.34 -0.97
C THR A 104 -5.81 -10.34 0.03
N GLU A 105 -6.94 -9.71 -0.33
CA GLU A 105 -8.16 -9.59 0.49
C GLU A 105 -7.99 -8.76 1.79
N LEU A 106 -6.83 -8.15 2.02
CA LEU A 106 -6.55 -7.35 3.22
C LEU A 106 -7.26 -5.98 3.20
N THR A 107 -7.88 -5.60 2.08
CA THR A 107 -8.66 -4.34 1.97
C THR A 107 -9.85 -4.29 2.91
N GLU A 108 -10.30 -5.44 3.43
CA GLU A 108 -11.43 -5.48 4.36
C GLU A 108 -11.18 -4.72 5.66
N ASP A 109 -9.92 -4.61 6.08
CA ASP A 109 -9.49 -3.96 7.33
C ASP A 109 -9.40 -2.43 7.21
N ILE A 110 -9.61 -1.86 6.02
CA ILE A 110 -9.49 -0.42 5.79
C ILE A 110 -10.81 0.27 6.14
N SER A 111 -10.76 1.18 7.13
CA SER A 111 -11.94 1.87 7.67
C SER A 111 -12.66 2.80 6.69
N PHE A 112 -12.04 3.10 5.55
CA PHE A 112 -12.56 3.99 4.50
C PHE A 112 -12.67 3.30 3.13
N LYS A 113 -12.70 1.96 3.09
CA LYS A 113 -12.81 1.19 1.84
C LYS A 113 -14.04 1.54 0.99
N ASP A 114 -15.16 1.88 1.64
CA ASP A 114 -16.43 2.17 0.95
C ASP A 114 -16.39 3.46 0.12
N VAL A 115 -15.38 4.31 0.36
CA VAL A 115 -15.18 5.56 -0.38
C VAL A 115 -13.98 5.49 -1.32
N PHE A 116 -13.43 4.29 -1.57
CA PHE A 116 -12.36 4.10 -2.55
C PHE A 116 -12.88 4.38 -3.95
N HIS A 117 -12.18 5.26 -4.65
CA HIS A 117 -12.33 5.43 -6.07
C HIS A 117 -11.60 4.31 -6.82
N GLU A 118 -11.96 4.07 -8.08
CA GLU A 118 -11.35 3.04 -8.94
C GLU A 118 -9.83 3.20 -9.09
N THR A 119 -9.31 4.43 -8.96
CA THR A 119 -7.87 4.69 -9.03
C THR A 119 -7.07 4.11 -7.86
N MET A 120 -7.73 3.75 -6.74
CA MET A 120 -7.08 3.06 -5.61
C MET A 120 -6.62 1.65 -5.98
N ALA A 121 -7.23 1.00 -6.98
CA ALA A 121 -6.79 -0.31 -7.45
C ALA A 121 -5.36 -0.28 -8.03
N LYS A 122 -4.91 0.89 -8.51
CA LYS A 122 -3.53 1.05 -9.02
C LYS A 122 -2.46 0.86 -7.95
N LEU A 123 -2.80 1.09 -6.68
CA LEU A 123 -1.87 0.93 -5.57
C LEU A 123 -1.52 -0.55 -5.29
N ASP A 124 -2.30 -1.48 -5.83
CA ASP A 124 -2.12 -2.92 -5.62
C ASP A 124 -0.95 -3.49 -6.45
N ASP A 125 -0.80 -3.00 -7.69
CA ASP A 125 0.38 -3.26 -8.54
C ASP A 125 1.27 -2.01 -8.67
N GLY A 126 1.40 -1.25 -7.58
CA GLY A 126 2.17 -0.02 -7.60
C GLY A 126 3.68 -0.25 -7.74
N SER A 127 4.18 -1.47 -7.48
CA SER A 127 5.55 -1.93 -7.74
C SER A 127 6.69 -1.06 -7.16
N GLY A 128 6.41 -0.27 -6.12
CA GLY A 128 7.34 0.67 -5.49
C GLY A 128 7.26 2.11 -6.02
N GLU A 129 6.28 2.40 -6.88
CA GLU A 129 6.03 3.74 -7.40
C GLU A 129 5.43 4.67 -6.33
N SER A 130 5.64 5.97 -6.57
CA SER A 130 5.17 7.04 -5.69
C SER A 130 3.86 7.61 -6.18
N TYR A 131 2.93 7.77 -5.25
CA TYR A 131 1.58 8.23 -5.49
C TYR A 131 1.25 9.42 -4.61
N VAL A 132 0.24 10.17 -5.04
CA VAL A 132 -0.44 11.18 -4.26
C VAL A 132 -1.82 10.68 -3.93
N ILE A 133 -2.19 10.69 -2.65
CA ILE A 133 -3.50 10.26 -2.16
C ILE A 133 -4.31 11.49 -1.77
N GLU A 134 -5.48 11.64 -2.38
CA GLU A 134 -6.44 12.67 -1.99
C GLU A 134 -7.56 12.10 -1.13
N PHE A 135 -7.82 12.77 -0.02
CA PHE A 135 -8.96 12.54 0.87
C PHE A 135 -9.92 13.72 0.74
N LYS A 136 -11.09 13.50 0.12
CA LYS A 136 -12.10 14.55 -0.13
C LYS A 136 -13.22 14.51 0.88
N TYR A 137 -13.50 15.69 1.44
CA TYR A 137 -14.50 15.90 2.48
C TYR A 137 -15.63 16.78 1.97
N ASP A 138 -16.87 16.40 2.30
CA ASP A 138 -18.06 17.14 1.91
C ASP A 138 -18.29 18.36 2.81
N GLN A 139 -19.41 19.07 2.58
CA GLN A 139 -19.81 20.23 3.36
C GLN A 139 -20.06 19.95 4.85
N ALA A 140 -20.34 18.69 5.21
CA ALA A 140 -20.51 18.25 6.59
C ALA A 140 -19.18 17.82 7.23
N GLY A 141 -18.06 17.92 6.50
CA GLY A 141 -16.75 17.43 6.93
C GLY A 141 -16.63 15.91 6.92
N LYS A 142 -17.54 15.21 6.22
CA LYS A 142 -17.52 13.76 6.09
C LYS A 142 -16.68 13.37 4.87
N LEU A 143 -15.75 12.42 5.06
CA LEU A 143 -15.01 11.80 3.97
C LEU A 143 -15.99 11.06 3.05
N TYR A 144 -15.95 11.34 1.75
CA TYR A 144 -16.83 10.69 0.77
C TYR A 144 -16.10 10.14 -0.46
N LEU A 145 -14.83 10.50 -0.65
CA LEU A 145 -14.03 10.00 -1.77
C LEU A 145 -12.55 9.96 -1.39
N VAL A 146 -11.90 8.85 -1.71
CA VAL A 146 -10.44 8.67 -1.63
C VAL A 146 -9.93 8.20 -2.98
N GLN A 147 -8.92 8.87 -3.50
CA GLN A 147 -8.37 8.58 -4.82
C GLN A 147 -6.85 8.69 -4.83
N ALA A 148 -6.22 7.85 -5.63
CA ALA A 148 -4.78 7.85 -5.84
C ALA A 148 -4.43 8.37 -7.24
N PHE A 149 -3.29 9.04 -7.35
CA PHE A 149 -2.71 9.54 -8.59
C PHE A 149 -1.22 9.27 -8.61
N ASP A 150 -0.67 9.02 -9.80
CA ASP A 150 0.77 8.89 -9.99
C ASP A 150 1.43 10.23 -9.66
N GLN A 151 2.45 10.25 -8.81
CA GLN A 151 3.01 11.50 -8.31
C GLN A 151 3.58 12.38 -9.42
N GLU A 152 4.17 11.80 -10.46
CA GLU A 152 4.72 12.53 -11.60
C GLU A 152 3.65 13.18 -12.48
N SER A 153 2.41 12.68 -12.43
CA SER A 153 1.29 13.15 -13.25
C SER A 153 0.28 13.97 -12.45
N TYR A 154 0.55 14.21 -11.16
CA TYR A 154 -0.36 14.93 -10.28
C TYR A 154 -0.38 16.42 -10.64
N ASN A 155 -1.58 16.96 -10.85
CA ASN A 155 -1.74 18.38 -11.13
C ASN A 155 -1.57 19.18 -9.83
N GLU A 156 -0.43 19.83 -9.63
CA GLU A 156 -0.18 20.61 -8.40
C GLU A 156 -0.97 21.92 -8.33
N GLU A 157 -1.54 22.42 -9.44
CA GLU A 157 -2.32 23.67 -9.45
C GLU A 157 -3.55 23.60 -8.53
N ILE A 158 -4.05 22.40 -8.23
CA ILE A 158 -5.20 22.22 -7.32
C ILE A 158 -4.84 22.43 -5.84
N LEU A 159 -3.56 22.64 -5.53
CA LEU A 159 -3.06 22.89 -4.17
C LEU A 159 -2.90 24.38 -3.85
N GLU A 160 -3.02 25.26 -4.84
CA GLU A 160 -2.95 26.72 -4.72
C GLU A 160 -4.33 27.35 -4.50
#